data_AF-A0A1B8CS25-F1
#
_entry.id   AF-A0A1B8CS25-F1
#
_cell.length_a   1.000
_cell.length_b   1.000
_cell.length_c   1.000
_cell.angle_alpha   90.00
_cell.angle_beta   90.00
_cell.angle_gamma   90.00
#
_symmetry.space_group_name_H-M   'P 1'
#
loop_
_entity.id
_entity.type
_entity.pdbx_description
1 polymer ?
#
loop_
_entity_poly.entity_id
_entity_poly.type
_entity_poly.pdbx_seq_one_letter_code
_entity_poly.pdbx_strand_id
1 'polypeptide(L)'
;MARLGFGQIGGGPKPAGGAKKMGGFGSVGPIKAKEEDDSERYARQKFGAQKGISSDEFFGKGTFDPAAQTEAKSRLQGFEGASSISSNAYFGREEDDGGEEDYGDLESAAKDFVRKFGVTAGDDLENLTQVLGEGATKLGGAVRAYLNS
;
A
#
# COMPACT_ATOMS: atom_id res chain seq x y z
N MET A 1 -37.92 0.54 -52.98
CA MET A 1 -37.42 -0.19 -51.79
C MET A 1 -36.62 0.77 -50.92
N ALA A 2 -37.22 1.27 -49.83
CA ALA A 2 -36.53 2.11 -48.85
C ALA A 2 -35.82 1.23 -47.81
N ARG A 3 -34.54 1.52 -47.56
CA ARG A 3 -33.65 0.77 -46.67
C ARG A 3 -33.70 1.47 -45.31
N LEU A 4 -34.24 0.83 -44.29
CA LEU A 4 -34.19 1.34 -42.91
C LEU A 4 -32.80 1.04 -42.33
N GLY A 5 -32.06 2.08 -41.96
CA GLY A 5 -30.75 2.00 -41.34
C GLY A 5 -30.82 1.71 -39.84
N PHE A 6 -29.71 1.20 -39.32
CA PHE A 6 -29.48 0.86 -37.92
C PHE A 6 -29.75 2.07 -37.01
N GLY A 7 -30.61 1.92 -36.00
CA GLY A 7 -30.85 2.94 -34.97
C GLY A 7 -32.28 3.44 -34.78
N GLN A 8 -33.27 2.92 -35.53
CA GLN A 8 -34.67 3.31 -35.34
C GLN A 8 -35.35 2.46 -34.24
N ILE A 9 -35.30 2.92 -32.99
CA ILE A 9 -36.18 2.45 -31.91
C ILE A 9 -37.45 3.29 -31.95
N GLY A 10 -38.51 2.72 -32.51
CA GLY A 10 -39.85 3.30 -32.51
C GLY A 10 -40.71 2.77 -31.36
N GLY A 11 -41.55 3.66 -30.82
CA GLY A 11 -42.87 3.30 -30.27
C GLY A 11 -42.94 3.07 -28.76
N GLY A 12 -43.62 3.98 -28.05
CA GLY A 12 -44.01 3.83 -26.64
C GLY A 12 -45.14 2.79 -26.39
N PRO A 13 -45.83 2.84 -25.24
CA PRO A 13 -45.70 1.83 -24.18
C PRO A 13 -46.95 0.94 -23.96
N LYS A 14 -46.79 -0.35 -23.59
CA LYS A 14 -47.57 -1.13 -22.58
C LYS A 14 -47.16 -2.63 -22.48
N PRO A 15 -47.57 -3.41 -21.44
CA PRO A 15 -46.63 -4.01 -20.47
C PRO A 15 -46.58 -5.56 -20.42
N ALA A 16 -45.55 -6.02 -19.69
CA ALA A 16 -45.39 -7.26 -18.91
C ALA A 16 -45.60 -8.64 -19.56
N GLY A 17 -44.48 -9.31 -19.83
CA GLY A 17 -44.35 -10.77 -19.88
C GLY A 17 -42.96 -11.17 -19.37
N GLY A 18 -42.90 -11.92 -18.26
CA GLY A 18 -41.69 -12.18 -17.50
C GLY A 18 -40.60 -12.92 -18.28
N ALA A 19 -39.40 -12.34 -18.32
CA ALA A 19 -38.20 -13.02 -18.77
C ALA A 19 -37.34 -13.38 -17.56
N LYS A 20 -37.24 -14.67 -17.26
CA LYS A 20 -36.20 -15.22 -16.38
C LYS A 20 -34.84 -14.81 -16.95
N LYS A 21 -34.13 -13.90 -16.29
CA LYS A 21 -32.72 -13.64 -16.61
C LYS A 21 -31.85 -14.59 -15.82
N MET A 22 -31.25 -15.51 -16.57
CA MET A 22 -30.13 -16.37 -16.23
C MET A 22 -29.04 -15.56 -15.51
N GLY A 23 -28.59 -16.05 -14.36
CA GLY A 23 -27.44 -15.51 -13.63
C GLY A 23 -26.17 -15.68 -14.44
N GLY A 24 -25.63 -14.57 -14.94
CA GLY A 24 -24.28 -14.48 -15.49
C GLY A 24 -23.26 -14.25 -14.37
N PHE A 25 -22.05 -14.77 -14.57
CA PHE A 25 -20.88 -14.61 -13.70
C PHE A 25 -20.81 -13.17 -13.11
N GLY A 26 -21.04 -13.05 -11.80
CA GLY A 26 -21.00 -11.78 -11.05
C GLY A 26 -22.32 -11.33 -10.40
N SER A 27 -23.38 -12.14 -10.41
CA SER A 27 -24.62 -11.80 -9.70
C SER A 27 -24.47 -11.89 -8.17
N VAL A 28 -23.90 -10.86 -7.55
CA VAL A 28 -24.23 -10.52 -6.16
C VAL A 28 -25.71 -10.12 -6.14
N GLY A 29 -26.50 -10.73 -5.24
CA GLY A 29 -27.94 -10.47 -5.13
C GLY A 29 -28.25 -8.98 -4.85
N PRO A 30 -29.53 -8.56 -4.87
CA PRO A 30 -29.88 -7.17 -4.58
C PRO A 30 -29.38 -6.84 -3.17
N ILE A 31 -28.29 -6.07 -3.11
CA ILE A 31 -27.84 -5.45 -1.87
C ILE A 31 -28.99 -4.52 -1.50
N LYS A 32 -29.81 -4.94 -0.54
CA LYS A 32 -30.76 -4.08 0.16
C LYS A 32 -29.99 -2.81 0.45
N ALA A 33 -30.36 -1.70 -0.20
CA ALA A 33 -29.71 -0.42 -0.04
C ALA A 33 -29.60 -0.17 1.46
N LYS A 34 -28.40 -0.40 2.01
CA LYS A 34 -28.03 0.14 3.32
C LYS A 34 -28.31 1.62 3.17
N GLU A 35 -29.06 2.17 4.11
CA GLU A 35 -29.34 3.59 4.22
C GLU A 35 -28.15 4.35 3.66
N GLU A 36 -28.37 5.08 2.55
CA GLU A 36 -27.32 5.87 1.92
C GLU A 36 -26.76 6.75 3.03
N ASP A 37 -25.57 6.39 3.50
CA ASP A 37 -24.93 7.06 4.61
C ASP A 37 -24.82 8.53 4.20
N ASP A 38 -25.27 9.45 5.05
CA ASP A 38 -25.29 10.88 4.73
C ASP A 38 -23.87 11.38 4.36
N SER A 39 -22.84 10.67 4.85
CA SER A 39 -21.45 10.84 4.49
C SER A 39 -21.18 10.59 2.98
N GLU A 40 -21.78 9.56 2.39
CA GLU A 40 -21.59 9.21 0.98
C GLU A 40 -22.36 10.18 0.07
N ARG A 41 -23.54 10.64 0.49
CA ARG A 41 -24.25 11.75 -0.21
C ARG A 41 -23.45 13.04 -0.17
N TYR A 42 -22.88 13.37 0.99
CA TYR A 42 -22.01 14.53 1.16
C TYR A 42 -20.80 14.46 0.24
N ALA A 43 -20.09 13.32 0.20
CA ALA A 43 -18.93 13.15 -0.68
C ALA A 43 -19.31 13.28 -2.15
N ARG A 44 -20.39 12.63 -2.58
CA ARG A 44 -20.84 12.69 -3.98
C ARG A 44 -21.26 14.11 -4.38
N GLN A 45 -21.93 14.86 -3.51
CA GLN A 45 -22.32 16.24 -3.80
C GLN A 45 -21.14 17.22 -3.80
N LYS A 46 -20.21 17.09 -2.85
CA LYS A 46 -19.08 18.02 -2.70
C LYS A 46 -17.93 17.71 -3.64
N PHE A 47 -17.67 16.43 -3.86
CA PHE A 47 -16.44 15.97 -4.49
C PHE A 47 -16.67 15.06 -5.70
N GLY A 48 -17.92 14.86 -6.13
CA GLY A 48 -18.24 13.99 -7.27
C GLY A 48 -17.62 14.41 -8.61
N ALA A 49 -17.18 15.67 -8.74
CA ALA A 49 -16.44 16.15 -9.92
C ALA A 49 -14.92 15.90 -9.82
N GLN A 50 -14.42 15.56 -8.64
CA GLN A 50 -13.00 15.30 -8.40
C GLN A 50 -12.71 13.81 -8.55
N LYS A 51 -11.55 13.47 -9.14
CA LYS A 51 -11.15 12.07 -9.35
C LYS A 51 -10.83 11.31 -8.04
N GLY A 52 -10.65 12.05 -6.96
CA GLY A 52 -10.40 11.51 -5.63
C GLY A 52 -10.32 12.65 -4.62
N ILE A 53 -10.52 12.32 -3.35
CA ILE A 53 -10.42 13.23 -2.22
C ILE A 53 -9.49 12.69 -1.16
N SER A 54 -8.84 13.58 -0.42
CA SER A 54 -8.11 13.16 0.76
C SER A 54 -9.08 12.78 1.89
N SER A 55 -8.67 11.80 2.71
CA SER A 55 -9.39 11.43 3.93
C SER A 55 -9.60 12.64 4.85
N ASP A 56 -8.62 13.54 4.88
CA ASP A 56 -8.66 14.72 5.73
C ASP A 56 -9.70 15.75 5.27
N GLU A 57 -9.91 15.91 3.97
CA GLU A 57 -11.01 16.71 3.40
C GLU A 57 -12.37 16.07 3.61
N PHE A 58 -12.45 14.73 3.55
CA PHE A 58 -13.70 14.01 3.78
C PHE A 58 -14.16 14.09 5.25
N PHE A 59 -13.24 13.90 6.20
CA PHE A 59 -13.53 13.91 7.63
C PHE A 59 -13.32 15.29 8.30
N GLY A 60 -12.85 16.30 7.56
CA GLY A 60 -12.63 17.65 8.07
C GLY A 60 -11.55 17.73 9.14
N LYS A 61 -10.51 16.89 9.06
CA LYS A 61 -9.53 16.72 10.15
C LYS A 61 -8.55 17.89 10.35
N GLY A 62 -8.65 18.97 9.59
CA GLY A 62 -7.83 20.19 9.75
C GLY A 62 -6.35 20.01 9.41
N THR A 63 -5.93 18.83 8.98
CA THR A 63 -4.58 18.51 8.51
C THR A 63 -4.41 18.68 7.00
N PHE A 64 -5.47 19.15 6.31
CA PHE A 64 -5.40 19.46 4.88
C PHE A 64 -4.46 20.64 4.63
N ASP A 65 -3.32 20.35 4.01
CA ASP A 65 -2.39 21.36 3.52
C ASP A 65 -2.52 21.51 1.99
N PRO A 66 -3.09 22.62 1.49
CA PRO A 66 -3.19 22.87 0.05
C PRO A 66 -1.83 23.02 -0.64
N ALA A 67 -0.78 23.40 0.09
CA ALA A 67 0.57 23.49 -0.45
C ALA A 67 1.12 22.10 -0.76
N ALA A 68 0.95 21.15 0.18
CA ALA A 68 1.35 19.75 -0.02
C ALA A 68 0.64 19.08 -1.19
N GLN A 69 -0.64 19.37 -1.41
CA GLN A 69 -1.39 18.89 -2.59
C GLN A 69 -0.85 19.47 -3.90
N THR A 70 -0.53 20.78 -3.92
CA THR A 70 0.02 21.43 -5.11
C THR A 70 1.39 20.87 -5.45
N GLU A 71 2.22 20.61 -4.45
CA GLU A 71 3.54 19.99 -4.59
C GLU A 71 3.44 18.55 -5.10
N ALA A 72 2.56 17.73 -4.51
CA ALA A 72 2.30 16.36 -4.98
C ALA A 72 1.79 16.36 -6.43
N LYS A 73 0.88 17.28 -6.78
CA LYS A 73 0.38 17.42 -8.15
C LYS A 73 1.50 17.82 -9.12
N SER A 74 2.37 18.75 -8.74
CA SER A 74 3.53 19.15 -9.55
C SER A 74 4.51 17.99 -9.76
N ARG A 75 4.70 17.12 -8.76
CA ARG A 75 5.50 15.89 -8.91
C ARG A 75 4.84 14.89 -9.86
N LEU A 76 3.53 14.69 -9.73
CA LEU A 76 2.78 13.73 -10.55
C LEU A 76 2.67 14.15 -12.03
N GLN A 77 2.75 15.44 -12.34
CA GLN A 77 2.80 15.93 -13.72
C GLN A 77 3.98 15.35 -14.51
N GLY A 78 5.12 15.09 -13.86
CA GLY A 78 6.27 14.43 -14.50
C GLY A 78 6.02 12.97 -14.90
N PHE A 79 4.93 12.38 -14.44
CA PHE A 79 4.54 10.99 -14.70
C PHE A 79 3.24 10.89 -15.51
N GLU A 80 2.79 11.99 -16.12
CA GLU A 80 1.58 12.03 -16.94
C GLU A 80 1.77 11.18 -18.22
N GLY A 81 1.38 9.91 -18.14
CA GLY A 81 1.56 8.91 -19.22
C GLY A 81 2.03 7.54 -18.72
N ALA A 82 2.58 7.47 -17.51
CA ALA A 82 2.91 6.20 -16.89
C ALA A 82 1.64 5.50 -16.38
N SER A 83 1.41 4.24 -16.76
CA SER A 83 0.31 3.43 -16.22
C SER A 83 0.53 3.07 -14.74
N SER A 84 1.77 3.16 -14.27
CA SER A 84 2.18 2.89 -12.89
C SER A 84 3.44 3.71 -12.58
N ILE A 85 3.50 4.25 -11.38
CA ILE A 85 4.66 5.03 -10.88
C ILE A 85 5.26 4.23 -9.74
N SER A 86 6.56 3.93 -9.81
CA SER A 86 7.22 3.25 -8.70
C SER A 86 7.37 4.22 -7.51
N SER A 87 7.27 3.69 -6.30
CA SER A 87 7.51 4.46 -5.07
C SER A 87 8.91 5.07 -5.08
N ASN A 88 9.90 4.37 -5.65
CA ASN A 88 11.27 4.85 -5.80
C ASN A 88 11.34 6.09 -6.71
N ALA A 89 10.67 6.06 -7.86
CA ALA A 89 10.62 7.19 -8.78
C ALA A 89 9.89 8.40 -8.17
N TYR A 90 8.85 8.17 -7.35
CA TYR A 90 8.12 9.26 -6.70
C TYR A 90 8.88 9.88 -5.51
N PHE A 91 9.57 9.06 -4.70
CA PHE A 91 10.27 9.51 -3.49
C PHE A 91 11.77 9.76 -3.68
N GLY A 92 12.33 9.47 -4.86
CA GLY A 92 13.75 9.69 -5.15
C GLY A 92 14.69 8.89 -4.26
N ARG A 93 14.26 7.71 -3.80
CA ARG A 93 15.15 6.77 -3.10
C ARG A 93 16.04 6.11 -4.14
N GLU A 94 17.34 6.09 -3.87
CA GLU A 94 18.31 5.34 -4.69
C GLU A 94 17.74 3.93 -4.94
N GLU A 95 17.75 3.52 -6.22
CA GLU A 95 17.41 2.15 -6.57
C GLU A 95 18.42 1.25 -5.86
N ASP A 96 17.96 0.58 -4.81
CA ASP A 96 18.44 -0.76 -4.53
C ASP A 96 17.83 -1.62 -5.64
N ASP A 97 18.51 -1.64 -6.78
CA ASP A 97 18.18 -2.38 -8.00
C ASP A 97 18.39 -3.91 -7.79
N GLY A 98 17.95 -4.42 -6.63
CA GLY A 98 18.02 -5.83 -6.21
C GLY A 98 16.76 -6.62 -6.56
N GLY A 99 16.03 -6.20 -7.59
CA GLY A 99 14.64 -6.64 -7.81
C GLY A 99 14.43 -7.82 -8.75
N GLU A 100 15.36 -8.11 -9.68
CA GLU A 100 15.13 -9.17 -10.68
C GLU A 100 16.39 -10.00 -11.03
N GLU A 101 17.55 -9.69 -10.46
CA GLU A 101 18.79 -10.47 -10.62
C GLU A 101 19.38 -10.98 -9.28
N ASP A 102 18.83 -10.57 -8.12
CA ASP A 102 19.42 -10.76 -6.78
C ASP A 102 18.79 -11.89 -5.92
N TYR A 103 18.27 -12.94 -6.55
CA TYR A 103 17.99 -14.20 -5.82
C TYR A 103 19.22 -15.14 -5.78
N GLY A 104 20.33 -14.74 -6.43
CA GLY A 104 21.62 -15.43 -6.41
C GLY A 104 22.54 -15.02 -5.25
N ASP A 105 22.54 -13.74 -4.85
CA ASP A 105 23.46 -13.29 -3.80
C ASP A 105 22.96 -13.58 -2.39
N LEU A 106 21.67 -13.92 -2.20
CA LEU A 106 21.20 -14.40 -0.90
C LEU A 106 21.86 -15.74 -0.52
N GLU A 107 22.08 -16.63 -1.49
CA GLU A 107 22.80 -17.89 -1.28
C GLU A 107 24.29 -17.63 -1.02
N SER A 108 24.89 -16.67 -1.73
CA SER A 108 26.29 -16.30 -1.53
C SER A 108 26.50 -15.59 -0.18
N ALA A 109 25.62 -14.66 0.19
CA ALA A 109 25.59 -13.99 1.48
C ALA A 109 25.32 -14.97 2.63
N ALA A 110 24.43 -15.96 2.43
CA ALA A 110 24.21 -17.02 3.40
C ALA A 110 25.44 -17.93 3.54
N LYS A 111 26.12 -18.28 2.44
CA LYS A 111 27.37 -19.06 2.48
C LYS A 111 28.50 -18.29 3.15
N ASP A 112 28.64 -17.00 2.88
CA ASP A 112 29.64 -16.15 3.53
C ASP A 112 29.30 -15.90 5.00
N PHE A 113 28.02 -15.79 5.36
CA PHE A 113 27.57 -15.76 6.75
C PHE A 113 27.91 -17.06 7.47
N VAL A 114 27.58 -18.22 6.89
CA VAL A 114 27.91 -19.54 7.46
C VAL A 114 29.41 -19.75 7.54
N ARG A 115 30.19 -19.29 6.56
CA ARG A 115 31.66 -19.38 6.60
C ARG A 115 32.27 -18.47 7.65
N LYS A 116 31.78 -17.22 7.75
CA LYS A 116 32.26 -16.23 8.71
C LYS A 116 31.87 -16.61 10.15
N PHE A 117 30.64 -17.04 10.39
CA PHE A 117 30.15 -17.45 11.70
C PHE A 117 30.48 -18.90 12.06
N GLY A 118 30.67 -19.79 11.08
CA GLY A 118 30.90 -21.22 11.30
C GLY A 118 32.36 -21.64 11.33
N VAL A 119 33.26 -20.90 10.65
CA VAL A 119 34.69 -21.30 10.55
C VAL A 119 35.61 -20.29 11.21
N THR A 120 35.31 -18.98 11.14
CA THR A 120 36.17 -17.93 11.69
C THR A 120 35.68 -17.40 13.05
N ALA A 121 34.38 -17.42 13.32
CA ALA A 121 33.84 -16.88 14.57
C ALA A 121 33.91 -17.84 15.77
N GLY A 122 34.45 -19.06 15.65
CA GLY A 122 34.64 -19.93 16.82
C GLY A 122 35.54 -19.28 17.87
N ASP A 123 36.70 -18.77 17.44
CA ASP A 123 37.68 -18.11 18.31
C ASP A 123 37.21 -16.72 18.78
N ASP A 124 36.53 -15.96 17.91
CA ASP A 124 36.01 -14.63 18.26
C ASP A 124 34.73 -14.70 19.13
N LEU A 125 33.91 -15.74 19.01
CA LEU A 125 32.75 -15.96 19.89
C LEU A 125 33.21 -16.29 21.31
N GLU A 126 34.31 -17.02 21.49
CA GLU A 126 34.86 -17.32 22.81
C GLU A 126 35.39 -16.04 23.48
N ASN A 127 36.10 -15.20 22.72
CA ASN A 127 36.54 -13.88 23.20
C ASN A 127 35.36 -12.93 23.48
N LEU A 128 34.34 -12.89 22.61
CA LEU A 128 33.15 -12.05 22.80
C LEU A 128 32.33 -12.53 24.01
N THR A 129 32.24 -13.84 24.23
CA THR A 129 31.54 -14.43 25.38
C THR A 129 32.25 -14.12 26.69
N GLN A 130 33.59 -14.13 26.69
CA GLN A 130 34.39 -13.72 27.86
C GLN A 130 34.19 -12.22 28.17
N VAL A 131 34.25 -11.35 27.16
CA VAL A 131 34.02 -9.90 27.32
C VAL A 131 32.59 -9.60 27.77
N LEU A 132 31.60 -10.31 27.22
CA LEU A 132 30.18 -10.18 27.62
C LEU A 132 29.95 -10.67 29.06
N GLY A 133 30.59 -11.77 29.46
CA GLY A 133 30.52 -12.30 30.83
C GLY A 133 31.13 -11.34 31.87
N GLU A 134 32.27 -10.74 31.56
CA GLU A 134 32.89 -9.70 32.41
C GLU A 134 32.07 -8.41 32.45
N GLY A 135 31.46 -8.01 31.33
CA GLY A 135 30.56 -6.85 31.27
C GLY A 135 29.31 -7.06 32.13
N ALA A 136 28.67 -8.23 32.03
CA ALA A 136 27.47 -8.56 32.77
C ALA A 136 27.72 -8.66 34.28
N THR A 137 28.86 -9.21 34.71
CA THR A 137 29.22 -9.29 36.13
C THR A 137 29.54 -7.91 36.72
N LYS A 138 30.24 -7.03 35.98
CA LYS A 138 30.48 -5.64 36.41
C LYS A 138 29.18 -4.84 36.50
N LEU A 139 28.29 -4.97 35.52
CA LEU A 139 26.97 -4.33 35.53
C LEU A 139 26.10 -4.84 36.69
N GLY A 140 26.04 -6.16 36.89
CA GLY A 140 25.31 -6.76 38.01
C GLY A 140 25.85 -6.33 39.37
N GLY A 141 27.17 -6.22 39.49
CA GLY A 141 27.84 -5.67 40.69
C GLY A 141 27.47 -4.21 40.94
N ALA A 142 27.46 -3.37 39.90
CA ALA A 142 27.09 -1.95 40.01
C ALA A 142 25.62 -1.77 40.39
N VAL A 143 24.70 -2.54 39.79
CA VAL A 143 23.27 -2.52 40.12
C VAL A 143 23.04 -2.98 41.56
N ARG A 144 23.73 -4.03 42.01
CA ARG A 144 23.62 -4.52 43.40
C ARG A 144 24.21 -3.52 44.40
N ALA A 145 25.32 -2.86 44.07
CA ALA A 145 25.91 -1.82 44.91
C ALA A 145 24.99 -0.59 45.02
N TYR A 146 24.31 -0.21 43.94
CA TYR A 146 23.32 0.86 43.93
C TYR A 146 22.06 0.53 44.74
N LEU A 147 21.57 -0.71 44.69
CA LEU A 147 20.39 -1.15 45.44
C LEU A 147 20.64 -1.34 46.94
N ASN A 148 21.91 -1.47 47.35
CA ASN A 148 22.32 -1.68 48.74
C ASN A 148 22.91 -0.40 49.37
N SER A 149 22.74 0.74 48.70
CA SER A 149 23.13 2.10 49.07
C SER A 149 21.92 2.91 49.54
#